data_AF-A0A538G707-F1
#
_entry.id   AF-A0A538G707-F1
#
_cell.length_a   1.000
_cell.length_b   1.000
_cell.length_c   1.000
_cell.angle_alpha   90.00
_cell.angle_beta   90.00
_cell.angle_gamma   90.00
#
_symmetry.space_group_name_H-M   'P 1'
#
loop_
_entity.id
_entity.type
_entity.pdbx_description
1 polymer ?
#
loop_
_entity_poly.entity_id
_entity_poly.type
_entity_poly.pdbx_seq_one_letter_code
_entity_poly.pdbx_strand_id
1 'polypeptide(L)'
;MPEPTKEAIDALVGPATPQFAYQLRARIEELVKDLPEEDPVRRYGEEKMELLDRLGYASSKAETGGRVRRDVPGWDELPSSATADEPLPRAR
;
A
#
# COMPACT_ATOMS: atom_id res chain seq x y z
N MET A 1 16.58 16.48 -16.36
CA MET A 1 15.55 16.22 -15.33
C MET A 1 16.19 15.33 -14.26
N PRO A 2 15.80 15.41 -12.97
CA PRO A 2 16.31 14.46 -11.99
C PRO A 2 15.91 13.04 -12.38
N GLU A 3 16.84 12.09 -12.27
CA GLU A 3 16.57 10.68 -12.47
C GLU A 3 15.79 10.12 -11.25
N PRO A 4 14.87 9.16 -11.47
CA PRO A 4 14.19 8.49 -10.38
C PRO A 4 15.19 7.71 -9.51
N THR A 5 15.06 7.82 -8.19
CA THR A 5 15.91 7.10 -7.22
C THR A 5 15.09 6.29 -6.23
N LYS A 6 15.73 5.34 -5.54
CA LYS A 6 15.09 4.57 -4.48
C LYS A 6 14.64 5.46 -3.32
N GLU A 7 15.41 6.50 -3.01
CA GLU A 7 15.08 7.47 -1.97
C GLU A 7 13.81 8.26 -2.32
N ALA A 8 13.61 8.61 -3.60
CA ALA A 8 12.37 9.26 -4.04
C ALA A 8 11.16 8.34 -3.90
N ILE A 9 11.33 7.04 -4.16
CA ILE A 9 10.30 6.02 -3.93
C ILE A 9 10.02 5.89 -2.43
N ASP A 10 11.05 5.79 -1.59
CA ASP A 10 10.91 5.67 -0.14
C ASP A 10 10.23 6.89 0.48
N ALA A 11 10.49 8.09 -0.03
CA ALA A 11 9.80 9.30 0.39
C ALA A 11 8.29 9.28 0.10
N LEU A 12 7.86 8.56 -0.95
CA LEU A 12 6.44 8.34 -1.24
C LEU A 12 5.84 7.25 -0.35
N VAL A 13 6.58 6.17 -0.08
CA VAL A 13 6.09 4.99 0.66
C VAL A 13 6.09 5.22 2.17
N GLY A 14 7.10 5.88 2.73
CA GLY A 14 7.25 6.10 4.18
C GLY A 14 6.01 6.67 4.88
N PRO A 15 5.33 7.71 4.33
CA PRO A 15 4.10 8.26 4.93
C PRO A 15 2.82 7.54 4.50
N ALA A 16 2.91 6.37 3.85
CA ALA A 16 1.74 5.72 3.28
C ALA A 16 0.76 5.26 4.37
N THR A 17 -0.51 5.53 4.09
CA THR A 17 -1.66 5.05 4.88
C THR A 17 -2.65 4.39 3.93
N PRO A 18 -3.53 3.49 4.41
CA PRO A 18 -4.46 2.76 3.54
C PRO A 18 -5.25 3.65 2.58
N GLN A 19 -5.73 4.81 3.06
CA GLN A 19 -6.51 5.76 2.23
C GLN A 19 -5.74 6.41 1.08
N PHE A 20 -4.40 6.46 1.14
CA PHE A 20 -3.55 7.06 0.10
C PHE A 20 -2.79 6.02 -0.72
N ALA A 21 -2.90 4.74 -0.37
CA ALA A 21 -2.07 3.68 -0.91
C ALA A 21 -2.09 3.63 -2.45
N TYR A 22 -3.28 3.67 -3.06
CA TYR A 22 -3.40 3.65 -4.53
C TYR A 22 -2.94 4.94 -5.22
N GLN A 23 -3.05 6.09 -4.55
CA GLN A 23 -2.59 7.36 -5.09
C GLN A 23 -1.05 7.39 -5.15
N LEU A 24 -0.41 6.90 -4.08
CA LEU A 24 1.04 6.74 -4.01
C LEU A 24 1.52 5.66 -5.00
N ARG A 25 0.78 4.55 -5.15
CA ARG A 25 1.07 3.50 -6.12
C ARG A 25 1.11 4.07 -7.54
N ALA A 26 0.06 4.80 -7.94
CA ALA A 26 0.01 5.45 -9.25
C ALA A 26 1.16 6.45 -9.43
N ARG A 27 1.56 7.16 -8.37
CA ARG A 27 2.70 8.09 -8.45
C ARG A 27 4.03 7.37 -8.68
N ILE A 28 4.24 6.21 -8.07
CA ILE A 28 5.43 5.37 -8.29
C ILE A 28 5.42 4.79 -9.71
N GLU A 29 4.27 4.34 -10.21
CA GLU A 29 4.11 3.85 -11.58
C GLU A 29 4.59 4.90 -12.59
N GLU A 30 4.11 6.14 -12.46
CA GLU A 30 4.55 7.27 -13.30
C GLU A 30 6.04 7.61 -13.16
N LEU A 31 6.65 7.32 -12.00
CA LEU A 31 8.06 7.58 -11.74
C LEU A 31 8.98 6.58 -12.44
N VAL A 32 8.53 5.33 -12.64
CA VAL A 32 9.37 4.24 -13.15
C VAL A 32 8.99 3.72 -14.54
N LYS A 33 7.85 4.16 -15.11
CA LYS A 33 7.29 3.62 -16.36
C LYS A 33 8.23 3.64 -17.59
N ASP A 34 9.13 4.61 -17.65
CA ASP A 34 10.05 4.79 -18.80
C ASP A 34 11.41 4.09 -18.58
N LEU A 35 11.59 3.39 -17.45
CA LEU A 35 12.82 2.64 -17.16
C LEU A 35 12.78 1.22 -17.78
N PRO A 36 13.93 0.67 -18.20
CA PRO A 36 14.03 -0.73 -18.62
C PRO A 36 13.57 -1.72 -17.53
N GLU A 37 13.06 -2.88 -17.92
CA GLU A 37 12.56 -3.92 -16.99
C GLU A 37 13.64 -4.45 -16.04
N GLU A 38 14.89 -4.41 -16.48
CA GLU A 38 16.05 -4.84 -15.71
C GLU A 38 16.62 -3.74 -14.80
N ASP A 39 16.09 -2.52 -14.88
CA ASP A 39 16.54 -1.39 -14.07
C ASP A 39 16.24 -1.66 -12.58
N PRO A 40 17.24 -1.54 -11.69
CA PRO A 40 17.07 -1.83 -10.26
C PRO A 40 16.14 -0.85 -9.54
N VAL A 41 15.93 0.36 -10.04
CA VAL A 41 14.97 1.34 -9.51
C VAL A 41 13.55 0.96 -9.96
N ARG A 42 13.37 0.50 -11.21
CA ARG A 42 12.06 0.03 -11.67
C ARG A 42 11.57 -1.16 -10.86
N ARG A 43 12.40 -2.19 -10.71
CA ARG A 43 12.05 -3.38 -9.89
C ARG A 43 11.70 -2.99 -8.46
N TYR A 44 12.47 -2.09 -7.87
CA TYR A 44 12.18 -1.58 -6.53
C TYR A 44 10.83 -0.83 -6.48
N GLY A 45 10.53 -0.02 -7.50
CA GLY A 45 9.22 0.64 -7.64
C GLY A 45 8.08 -0.37 -7.72
N GLU A 46 8.24 -1.43 -8.52
CA GLU A 46 7.27 -2.52 -8.66
C GLU A 46 7.02 -3.24 -7.33
N GLU A 47 8.08 -3.59 -6.60
CA GLU A 47 7.98 -4.16 -5.24
C GLU A 47 7.19 -3.25 -4.28
N LYS A 48 7.44 -1.93 -4.32
CA LYS A 48 6.71 -0.96 -3.48
C LYS A 48 5.27 -0.76 -3.95
N MET A 49 4.99 -0.85 -5.25
CA MET A 49 3.64 -0.82 -5.77
C MET A 49 2.81 -2.00 -5.26
N GLU A 50 3.39 -3.20 -5.17
CA GLU A 50 2.74 -4.37 -4.57
C GLU A 50 2.48 -4.18 -3.06
N LEU A 51 3.44 -3.59 -2.34
CA LEU A 51 3.26 -3.26 -0.93
C LEU A 51 2.10 -2.28 -0.71
N LEU A 52 2.05 -1.21 -1.51
CA LEU A 52 0.97 -0.23 -1.44
C LEU A 52 -0.37 -0.83 -1.84
N ASP A 53 -0.39 -1.70 -2.85
CA ASP A 53 -1.61 -2.40 -3.23
C ASP A 53 -2.19 -3.22 -2.07
N ARG A 54 -1.36 -4.02 -1.38
CA ARG A 54 -1.78 -4.74 -0.17
C ARG A 54 -2.28 -3.79 0.92
N LEU A 55 -1.57 -2.68 1.16
CA LEU A 55 -1.97 -1.67 2.14
C LEU A 55 -3.33 -1.05 1.82
N GLY A 56 -3.70 -0.93 0.54
CA GLY A 56 -5.01 -0.44 0.09
C GLY A 56 -6.20 -1.31 0.51
N TYR A 57 -5.96 -2.55 0.95
CA TYR A 57 -6.96 -3.45 1.53
C TYR A 57 -6.97 -3.47 3.06
N ALA A 58 -6.17 -2.62 3.71
CA ALA A 58 -6.23 -2.39 5.15
C ALA A 58 -7.16 -1.20 5.48
N SER A 59 -7.34 -0.93 6.77
CA SER A 59 -8.15 0.18 7.25
C SER A 59 -7.48 0.90 8.41
N SER A 60 -7.42 2.24 8.34
CA SER A 60 -7.01 3.07 9.46
C SER A 60 -7.93 2.93 10.68
N LYS A 61 -9.16 2.42 10.50
CA LYS A 61 -10.07 2.10 11.61
C LYS A 61 -9.66 0.85 12.38
N ALA A 62 -8.89 -0.06 11.78
CA ALA A 62 -8.31 -1.22 12.47
C ALA A 62 -7.12 -0.81 13.36
N GLU A 63 -6.34 0.19 12.94
CA GLU A 63 -5.19 0.70 13.71
C GLU A 63 -5.62 1.36 15.02
N THR A 64 -6.69 2.17 14.99
CA THR A 64 -7.15 2.92 16.17
C THR A 64 -8.09 2.12 17.08
N GLY A 65 -8.79 1.11 16.54
CA GLY A 65 -9.84 0.37 17.25
C GLY A 65 -9.39 -0.92 17.92
N GLY A 66 -8.13 -1.33 17.73
CA GLY A 66 -7.63 -2.64 18.17
C GLY A 66 -8.01 -3.77 17.21
N ARG A 67 -7.45 -4.96 17.43
CA ARG A 67 -7.76 -6.15 16.63
C ARG A 67 -9.16 -6.67 16.94
N VAL A 68 -9.96 -6.81 15.90
CA VAL A 68 -11.32 -7.35 15.97
C VAL A 68 -11.45 -8.60 15.11
N ARG A 69 -12.46 -9.41 15.41
CA ARG A 69 -12.66 -10.71 14.76
C ARG A 69 -13.13 -10.56 13.31
N ARG A 70 -12.75 -11.52 12.47
CA ARG A 70 -13.09 -11.55 11.03
C ARG A 70 -14.25 -12.50 10.72
N ASP A 71 -14.55 -13.42 11.63
CA ASP A 71 -15.60 -14.45 11.51
C ASP A 71 -16.98 -13.97 11.98
N VAL A 72 -17.11 -12.69 12.38
CA VAL A 72 -18.37 -12.06 12.77
C VAL A 72 -18.78 -10.97 11.79
N PRO A 73 -20.09 -10.69 11.66
CA PRO A 73 -20.56 -9.54 10.90
C PRO A 73 -19.94 -8.23 11.40
N GLY A 74 -19.53 -7.35 10.47
CA GLY A 74 -18.83 -6.09 10.81
C GLY A 74 -19.67 -5.05 11.56
N TRP A 75 -20.96 -5.31 11.83
CA TRP A 75 -21.79 -4.48 12.70
C TRP A 75 -21.79 -4.96 14.16
N ASP A 76 -21.31 -6.17 14.44
CA ASP A 76 -21.16 -6.69 15.81
C ASP A 76 -19.91 -6.11 16.48
N GLU A 77 -18.82 -5.95 15.74
CA GLU A 77 -17.57 -5.29 16.17
C GLU A 77 -17.26 -4.15 15.19
N LEU A 78 -17.47 -2.90 15.65
CA LEU A 78 -17.46 -1.71 14.79
C LEU A 78 -16.10 -1.28 14.18
N PRO A 79 -14.92 -1.58 14.76
CA PRO A 79 -13.66 -1.39 14.03
C PRO A 79 -13.56 -2.30 12.80
N SER A 80 -12.67 -1.98 11.87
CA SER A 80 -12.31 -2.92 10.81
C SER A 80 -11.38 -4.00 11.36
N SER A 81 -11.52 -5.25 10.90
CA SER A 81 -10.56 -6.33 11.16
C SER A 81 -9.29 -6.26 10.29
N ALA A 82 -9.24 -5.35 9.32
CA ALA A 82 -8.17 -5.26 8.33
C ALA A 82 -7.02 -4.35 8.80
N THR A 83 -6.09 -4.86 9.60
CA THR A 83 -4.90 -4.12 10.02
C THR A 83 -3.91 -3.96 8.86
N ALA A 84 -2.92 -3.07 9.00
CA ALA A 84 -1.90 -2.86 7.97
C ALA A 84 -1.02 -4.12 7.76
N ASP A 85 -0.77 -4.89 8.82
CA ASP A 85 -0.02 -6.14 8.76
C ASP A 85 -0.86 -7.35 8.30
N GLU A 86 -2.19 -7.26 8.42
CA GLU A 86 -3.14 -8.29 7.99
C GLU A 86 -4.28 -7.72 7.10
N PRO A 87 -3.96 -7.18 5.91
CA PRO A 87 -4.97 -6.60 5.01
C PRO A 87 -5.96 -7.63 4.50
N LEU A 88 -7.13 -7.17 4.04
CA LEU A 88 -8.08 -8.05 3.35
C LEU A 88 -7.46 -8.64 2.08
N PRO A 89 -7.84 -9.88 1.71
CA PRO A 89 -7.45 -10.44 0.43
C PRO A 89 -8.11 -9.64 -0.71
N ARG A 90 -7.41 -9.56 -1.85
CA ARG A 90 -8.01 -9.13 -3.10
C ARG A 90 -9.25 -9.97 -3.40
N ALA A 91 -10.41 -9.33 -3.51
CA ALA A 91 -11.58 -9.97 -4.09
C ALA A 91 -11.27 -10.29 -5.57
N ARG A 92 -11.55 -11.52 -5.99
CA ARG A 92 -11.45 -11.94 -7.39
C ARG A 92 -12.64 -11.44 -8.19
#